data_AF-A0AA39L4X1-F1
#
_entry.id   AF-A0AA39L4X1-F1
#
_cell.length_a   1.000
_cell.length_b   1.000
_cell.length_c   1.000
_cell.angle_alpha   90.00
_cell.angle_beta   90.00
_cell.angle_gamma   90.00
#
_symmetry.space_group_name_H-M   'P 1'
#
loop_
_entity.id
_entity.type
_entity.pdbx_description
1 polymer ?
#
loop_
_entity_poly.entity_id
_entity_poly.type
_entity_poly.pdbx_seq_one_letter_code
_entity_poly.pdbx_strand_id
1 'polypeptide(L)'
;MALPATQAALKIAGPGEVSLSSDTALPVLEASDVLVRVACISISPVDSKSADLSPALGATSGTEFAGVVVVLGEAVSGADNTWRTQHNMKPLQIGDRVLGGVFGNNPLRRDNGAFAEFVAVPARLVWHVPNGMDLVTSATLPAAVATVGLSLFQHMQLPMPSATASSASASSLHVASSDTAAPWVLVHGGGTATGAMAIQVLKLAGFKPVTTCSPSSSERALRLGAVKTFDYRSSECGAAVREYTRNTLALALDCITDSASMALCYEALGSAGGRYVALDSFPLRGHTRRSVVPDWVCAYTQFGGPVAWAAPYNLDARPDDRRCAESWYALAQKLLDEALIEPHPKERRSGGLAAIGEGMDEVRKGQIRGKKLVYPIAEELCAVA
;
A
#
# COMPACT_ATOMS: atom_id res chain seq x y z
N MET A 1 1.82 -3.35 -31.13
CA MET A 1 0.64 -2.50 -31.37
C MET A 1 1.11 -1.06 -31.32
N ALA A 2 0.72 -0.21 -32.27
CA ALA A 2 1.05 1.22 -32.19
C ALA A 2 0.29 1.83 -31.00
N LEU A 3 0.95 2.65 -30.20
CA LEU A 3 0.31 3.34 -29.07
C LEU A 3 -0.62 4.44 -29.61
N PRO A 4 -1.75 4.73 -28.93
CA PRO A 4 -2.56 5.89 -29.27
C PRO A 4 -1.80 7.19 -28.96
N ALA A 5 -2.18 8.28 -29.62
CA ALA A 5 -1.58 9.59 -29.37
C ALA A 5 -2.07 10.21 -28.05
N THR A 6 -3.34 9.98 -27.72
CA THR A 6 -3.97 10.41 -26.47
C THR A 6 -4.72 9.25 -25.80
N GLN A 7 -5.14 9.49 -24.56
CA GLN A 7 -5.83 8.55 -23.69
C GLN A 7 -6.88 9.26 -22.84
N ALA A 8 -7.82 8.48 -22.32
CA ALA A 8 -8.70 8.89 -21.24
C ALA A 8 -7.99 8.82 -19.89
N ALA A 9 -8.14 9.87 -19.09
CA ALA A 9 -7.55 9.97 -17.76
C ALA A 9 -8.43 10.83 -16.84
N LEU A 10 -8.50 10.45 -15.57
CA LEU A 10 -9.17 11.23 -14.53
C LEU A 10 -8.20 12.28 -13.99
N LYS A 11 -8.52 13.55 -14.22
CA LYS A 11 -7.68 14.71 -13.86
C LYS A 11 -8.18 15.39 -12.60
N ILE A 12 -7.27 15.92 -11.79
CA ILE A 12 -7.61 16.84 -10.70
C ILE A 12 -8.12 18.15 -11.29
N ALA A 13 -9.39 18.46 -11.06
CA ALA A 13 -10.07 19.65 -11.59
C ALA A 13 -10.13 20.79 -10.57
N GLY A 14 -10.08 20.46 -9.28
CA GLY A 14 -10.20 21.40 -8.17
C GLY A 14 -10.00 20.69 -6.83
N PRO A 15 -10.07 21.42 -5.69
CA PRO A 15 -10.03 20.81 -4.37
C PRO A 15 -11.13 19.75 -4.21
N GLY A 16 -10.72 18.49 -4.09
CA GLY A 16 -11.60 17.33 -3.97
C GLY A 16 -12.38 16.95 -5.24
N GLU A 17 -12.12 17.63 -6.35
CA GLU A 17 -12.83 17.46 -7.60
C GLU A 17 -11.94 16.80 -8.64
N VAL A 18 -12.51 15.81 -9.33
CA VAL A 18 -11.88 15.10 -10.42
C VAL A 18 -12.77 15.10 -11.65
N SER A 19 -12.18 15.23 -12.83
CA SER A 19 -12.91 15.25 -14.11
C SER A 19 -12.28 14.29 -15.10
N LEU A 20 -13.11 13.54 -15.82
CA LEU A 20 -12.64 12.69 -16.91
C LEU A 20 -12.25 13.58 -18.11
N SER A 21 -10.99 13.48 -18.54
CA SER A 21 -10.54 13.98 -19.83
C SER A 21 -10.37 12.80 -20.78
N SER A 22 -10.96 12.86 -21.97
CA SER A 22 -10.81 11.84 -23.02
C SER A 22 -9.64 12.11 -23.97
N ASP A 23 -8.94 13.22 -23.81
CA ASP A 23 -7.90 13.69 -24.73
C ASP A 23 -6.67 14.17 -23.95
N THR A 24 -6.03 13.24 -23.24
CA THR A 24 -4.78 13.50 -22.50
C THR A 24 -3.62 12.81 -23.20
N ALA A 25 -2.45 13.45 -23.29
CA ALA A 25 -1.25 12.76 -23.75
C ALA A 25 -0.92 11.52 -22.88
N LEU A 26 -0.26 10.53 -23.48
CA LEU A 26 0.30 9.41 -22.72
C LEU A 26 1.41 9.92 -21.78
N PRO A 27 1.65 9.25 -20.63
CA PRO A 27 2.74 9.66 -19.76
C PRO A 27 4.07 9.51 -20.48
N VAL A 28 5.00 10.44 -20.22
CA VAL A 28 6.38 10.32 -20.68
C VAL A 28 6.99 9.08 -20.02
N LEU A 29 7.51 8.16 -20.86
CA LEU A 29 8.14 6.93 -20.40
C LEU A 29 9.62 7.19 -20.10
N GLU A 30 10.01 7.05 -18.83
CA GLU A 30 11.42 7.13 -18.44
C GLU A 30 12.17 5.83 -18.81
N ALA A 31 13.50 5.90 -18.88
CA ALA A 31 14.32 4.75 -19.28
C ALA A 31 14.13 3.51 -18.37
N SER A 32 13.90 3.72 -17.08
CA SER A 32 13.66 2.65 -16.09
C SER A 32 12.18 2.32 -15.87
N ASP A 33 11.27 2.95 -16.62
CA ASP A 33 9.85 2.69 -16.50
C ASP A 33 9.39 1.59 -17.48
N VAL A 34 8.27 0.94 -17.14
CA VAL A 34 7.43 0.23 -18.10
C VAL A 34 6.13 1.00 -18.30
N LEU A 35 5.62 0.99 -19.53
CA LEU A 35 4.27 1.48 -19.82
C LEU A 35 3.29 0.32 -19.70
N VAL A 36 2.26 0.50 -18.88
CA VAL A 36 1.21 -0.49 -18.64
C VAL A 36 -0.10 0.02 -19.20
N ARG A 37 -0.77 -0.80 -20.01
CA ARG A 37 -2.18 -0.60 -20.36
C ARG A 37 -3.02 -1.10 -19.20
N VAL A 38 -3.70 -0.17 -18.54
CA VAL A 38 -4.45 -0.44 -17.31
C VAL A 38 -5.73 -1.20 -17.66
N ALA A 39 -5.93 -2.33 -16.99
CA ALA A 39 -7.16 -3.12 -17.10
C ALA A 39 -8.15 -2.74 -16.00
N CYS A 40 -7.63 -2.53 -14.79
CA CYS A 40 -8.42 -2.36 -13.59
C CYS A 40 -7.72 -1.45 -12.58
N ILE A 41 -8.51 -0.67 -11.85
CA ILE A 41 -8.04 0.24 -10.79
C ILE A 41 -8.80 -0.02 -9.51
N SER A 42 -8.22 0.32 -8.37
CA SER A 42 -8.90 0.33 -7.08
C SER A 42 -8.78 1.69 -6.41
N ILE A 43 -9.79 2.07 -5.63
CA ILE A 43 -9.81 3.33 -4.90
C ILE A 43 -9.23 3.10 -3.50
N SER A 44 -8.28 3.96 -3.13
CA SER A 44 -7.70 4.07 -1.81
C SER A 44 -8.04 5.43 -1.18
N PRO A 45 -8.13 5.55 0.17
CA PRO A 45 -8.48 6.82 0.83
C PRO A 45 -7.56 8.00 0.45
N VAL A 46 -6.31 7.71 0.11
CA VAL A 46 -5.33 8.72 -0.32
C VAL A 46 -5.73 9.42 -1.62
N ASP A 47 -6.52 8.77 -2.49
CA ASP A 47 -6.92 9.36 -3.78
C ASP A 47 -7.84 10.58 -3.55
N SER A 48 -8.84 10.45 -2.68
CA SER A 48 -9.71 11.58 -2.31
C SER A 48 -9.00 12.55 -1.36
N LYS A 49 -8.28 12.05 -0.36
CA LYS A 49 -7.58 12.88 0.61
C LYS A 49 -6.54 13.80 -0.04
N SER A 50 -5.75 13.29 -0.98
CA SER A 50 -4.75 14.11 -1.67
C SER A 50 -5.39 15.13 -2.60
N ALA A 51 -6.50 14.79 -3.27
CA ALA A 51 -7.27 15.74 -4.07
C ALA A 51 -7.86 16.87 -3.21
N ASP A 52 -8.28 16.57 -1.98
CA ASP A 52 -8.81 17.57 -1.04
C ASP A 52 -7.70 18.47 -0.46
N LEU A 53 -6.61 17.87 0.02
CA LEU A 53 -5.58 18.55 0.82
C LEU A 53 -4.40 19.09 0.00
N SER A 54 -4.17 18.56 -1.20
CA SER A 54 -3.04 18.93 -2.06
C SER A 54 -3.42 18.79 -3.55
N PRO A 55 -4.46 19.50 -4.02
CA PRO A 55 -4.89 19.39 -5.41
C PRO A 55 -3.83 19.92 -6.38
N ALA A 56 -3.26 19.05 -7.20
CA ALA A 56 -2.38 19.42 -8.30
C ALA A 56 -3.21 19.55 -9.59
N LEU A 57 -3.73 20.74 -9.89
CA LEU A 57 -4.62 20.97 -11.04
C LEU A 57 -4.02 20.41 -12.35
N GLY A 58 -4.84 19.64 -13.07
CA GLY A 58 -4.47 18.96 -14.32
C GLY A 58 -3.63 17.69 -14.17
N ALA A 59 -3.20 17.34 -12.95
CA ALA A 59 -2.52 16.07 -12.69
C ALA A 59 -3.47 14.88 -12.86
N THR A 60 -2.98 13.76 -13.40
CA THR A 60 -3.70 12.50 -13.41
C THR A 60 -3.81 11.96 -11.98
N SER A 61 -5.01 11.56 -11.57
CA SER A 61 -5.29 11.01 -10.24
C SER A 61 -5.01 9.49 -10.15
N GLY A 62 -5.11 8.94 -8.95
CA GLY A 62 -5.13 7.50 -8.70
C GLY A 62 -3.79 6.88 -8.34
N THR A 63 -3.84 5.95 -7.39
CA THR A 63 -2.64 5.36 -6.78
C THR A 63 -2.30 3.97 -7.29
N GLU A 64 -3.28 3.09 -7.54
CA GLU A 64 -3.02 1.67 -7.81
C GLU A 64 -3.77 1.12 -9.01
N PHE A 65 -3.15 0.15 -9.68
CA PHE A 65 -3.66 -0.46 -10.90
C PHE A 65 -3.27 -1.93 -11.02
N ALA A 66 -3.95 -2.63 -11.92
CA ALA A 66 -3.46 -3.84 -12.56
C ALA A 66 -3.70 -3.77 -14.08
N GLY A 67 -2.80 -4.36 -14.87
CA GLY A 67 -2.83 -4.23 -16.31
C GLY A 67 -1.79 -5.08 -17.03
N VAL A 68 -1.50 -4.72 -18.27
CA VAL A 68 -0.58 -5.44 -19.16
C VAL A 68 0.54 -4.52 -19.63
N VAL A 69 1.79 -4.98 -19.53
CA VAL A 69 2.96 -4.24 -20.03
C VAL A 69 2.88 -4.13 -21.56
N VAL A 70 2.94 -2.91 -22.09
CA VAL A 70 2.89 -2.64 -23.54
C VAL A 70 4.17 -2.03 -24.10
N VAL A 71 5.00 -1.41 -23.26
CA VAL A 71 6.30 -0.86 -23.64
C VAL A 71 7.29 -1.04 -22.49
N LEU A 72 8.55 -1.31 -22.83
CA LEU A 72 9.67 -1.32 -21.90
C LEU A 72 10.53 -0.08 -22.15
N GLY A 73 10.91 0.65 -21.10
CA GLY A 73 11.94 1.67 -21.17
C GLY A 73 13.30 1.06 -21.52
N GLU A 74 14.22 1.89 -22.00
CA GLU A 74 15.54 1.47 -22.50
C GLU A 74 16.34 0.65 -21.46
N ALA A 75 16.36 1.10 -20.21
CA ALA A 75 17.10 0.44 -19.13
C ALA A 75 16.42 -0.86 -18.65
N VAL A 76 15.14 -1.05 -18.95
CA VAL A 76 14.37 -2.22 -18.51
C VAL A 76 14.89 -3.50 -19.13
N SER A 77 15.16 -3.48 -20.43
CA SER A 77 15.69 -4.66 -21.14
C SER A 77 17.11 -5.04 -20.69
N GLY A 78 17.82 -4.15 -20.00
CA GLY A 78 19.19 -4.35 -19.51
C GLY A 78 19.28 -4.36 -17.98
N ALA A 79 19.68 -3.22 -17.42
CA ALA A 79 20.04 -3.09 -16.01
C ALA A 79 18.90 -3.45 -15.05
N ASP A 80 17.66 -3.07 -15.35
CA ASP A 80 16.55 -3.34 -14.42
C ASP A 80 16.07 -4.79 -14.47
N ASN A 81 16.00 -5.44 -15.64
CA ASN A 81 15.74 -6.88 -15.70
C ASN A 81 16.88 -7.72 -15.11
N THR A 82 18.13 -7.24 -15.21
CA THR A 82 19.27 -7.86 -14.51
C THR A 82 19.09 -7.75 -13.00
N TRP A 83 18.76 -6.56 -12.50
CA TRP A 83 18.48 -6.34 -11.08
C TRP A 83 17.33 -7.23 -10.61
N ARG A 84 16.21 -7.31 -11.34
CA ARG A 84 15.07 -8.17 -11.00
C ARG A 84 15.50 -9.63 -10.85
N THR A 85 16.25 -10.15 -11.83
CA THR A 85 16.76 -11.54 -11.79
C THR A 85 17.66 -11.79 -10.57
N GLN A 86 18.56 -10.85 -10.24
CA GLN A 86 19.43 -10.95 -9.07
C GLN A 86 18.66 -10.94 -7.74
N HIS A 87 17.44 -10.40 -7.72
CA HIS A 87 16.57 -10.33 -6.55
C HIS A 87 15.44 -11.37 -6.60
N ASN A 88 15.59 -12.44 -7.40
CA ASN A 88 14.61 -13.53 -7.56
C ASN A 88 13.25 -13.08 -8.09
N MET A 89 13.21 -11.99 -8.85
CA MET A 89 12.02 -11.55 -9.58
C MET A 89 12.15 -11.92 -11.06
N LYS A 90 11.04 -12.28 -11.69
CA LYS A 90 10.98 -12.51 -13.15
C LYS A 90 11.32 -11.21 -13.91
N PRO A 91 12.14 -11.26 -14.98
CA PRO A 91 12.27 -10.15 -15.94
C PRO A 91 10.91 -9.71 -16.50
N LEU A 92 10.73 -8.42 -16.71
CA LEU A 92 9.55 -7.85 -17.35
C LEU A 92 9.65 -7.94 -18.88
N GLN A 93 8.54 -8.30 -19.50
CA GLN A 93 8.37 -8.42 -20.94
C GLN A 93 7.05 -7.77 -21.38
N ILE A 94 6.98 -7.32 -22.63
CA ILE A 94 5.72 -6.89 -23.24
C ILE A 94 4.74 -8.07 -23.22
N GLY A 95 3.50 -7.81 -22.78
CA GLY A 95 2.46 -8.82 -22.60
C GLY A 95 2.36 -9.36 -21.17
N ASP A 96 3.34 -9.08 -20.30
CA ASP A 96 3.23 -9.48 -18.89
C ASP A 96 2.06 -8.79 -18.20
N ARG A 97 1.29 -9.57 -17.43
CA ARG A 97 0.26 -9.06 -16.51
C ARG A 97 0.95 -8.59 -15.22
N VAL A 98 0.67 -7.36 -14.83
CA VAL A 98 1.33 -6.69 -13.69
C VAL A 98 0.33 -5.94 -12.81
N LEU A 99 0.72 -5.74 -11.55
CA LEU A 99 0.05 -4.88 -10.58
C LEU A 99 1.07 -3.95 -9.93
N GLY A 100 0.65 -2.73 -9.60
CA GLY A 100 1.57 -1.73 -9.08
C GLY A 100 0.87 -0.48 -8.56
N GLY A 101 1.69 0.37 -7.93
CA GLY A 101 1.30 1.70 -7.50
C GLY A 101 2.07 2.76 -8.27
N VAL A 102 1.51 3.96 -8.37
CA VAL A 102 2.14 5.15 -8.93
C VAL A 102 1.78 6.36 -8.07
N PHE A 103 2.61 7.40 -8.13
CA PHE A 103 2.31 8.67 -7.50
C PHE A 103 1.27 9.46 -8.31
N GLY A 104 -0.02 9.17 -8.11
CA GLY A 104 -1.12 9.98 -8.63
C GLY A 104 -1.24 11.33 -7.94
N ASN A 105 -1.88 12.29 -8.60
CA ASN A 105 -1.96 13.70 -8.14
C ASN A 105 -0.55 14.29 -7.87
N ASN A 106 0.45 13.91 -8.67
CA ASN A 106 1.83 14.37 -8.51
C ASN A 106 2.07 15.69 -9.28
N PRO A 107 2.39 16.80 -8.59
CA PRO A 107 2.68 18.07 -9.25
C PRO A 107 3.90 18.05 -10.17
N LEU A 108 4.83 17.12 -9.96
CA LEU A 108 6.08 16.99 -10.71
C LEU A 108 5.97 16.06 -11.93
N ARG A 109 4.88 15.28 -12.01
CA ARG A 109 4.61 14.34 -13.12
C ARG A 109 3.11 14.27 -13.42
N ARG A 110 2.55 15.43 -13.80
CA ARG A 110 1.09 15.65 -13.95
C ARG A 110 0.43 14.79 -15.04
N ASP A 111 1.20 14.28 -15.96
CA ASP A 111 0.78 13.38 -17.03
C ASP A 111 0.49 11.96 -16.54
N ASN A 112 1.00 11.55 -15.37
CA ASN A 112 0.98 10.16 -14.91
C ASN A 112 0.16 9.95 -13.61
N GLY A 113 -0.56 8.84 -13.53
CA GLY A 113 -1.43 8.44 -12.42
C GLY A 113 -2.22 7.18 -12.78
N ALA A 114 -2.70 6.42 -11.78
CA ALA A 114 -3.31 5.12 -12.03
C ALA A 114 -4.70 5.20 -12.68
N PHE A 115 -5.43 6.30 -12.49
CA PHE A 115 -6.78 6.47 -13.05
C PHE A 115 -6.70 7.00 -14.48
N ALA A 116 -6.04 6.23 -15.34
CA ALA A 116 -5.87 6.48 -16.77
C ALA A 116 -5.78 5.14 -17.53
N GLU A 117 -5.94 5.17 -18.85
CA GLU A 117 -5.81 3.97 -19.69
C GLU A 117 -4.37 3.44 -19.75
N PHE A 118 -3.39 4.33 -19.60
CA PHE A 118 -1.97 4.00 -19.58
C PHE A 118 -1.26 4.69 -18.41
N VAL A 119 -0.40 3.92 -17.74
CA VAL A 119 0.41 4.38 -16.60
C VAL A 119 1.86 3.96 -16.81
N ALA A 120 2.79 4.85 -16.50
CA ALA A 120 4.21 4.54 -16.48
C ALA A 120 4.67 4.29 -15.04
N VAL A 121 5.40 3.19 -14.81
CA VAL A 121 5.85 2.79 -13.46
C VAL A 121 7.29 2.29 -13.50
N PRO A 122 8.12 2.57 -12.48
CA PRO A 122 9.47 2.04 -12.42
C PRO A 122 9.48 0.51 -12.43
N ALA A 123 10.29 -0.10 -13.29
CA ALA A 123 10.37 -1.54 -13.49
C ALA A 123 10.73 -2.33 -12.22
N ARG A 124 11.38 -1.69 -11.23
CA ARG A 124 11.69 -2.31 -9.92
C ARG A 124 10.57 -2.21 -8.89
N LEU A 125 9.59 -1.34 -9.12
CA LEU A 125 8.46 -1.10 -8.23
C LEU A 125 7.13 -1.54 -8.87
N VAL A 126 7.16 -2.69 -9.53
CA VAL A 126 5.98 -3.34 -10.09
C VAL A 126 6.09 -4.85 -9.89
N TRP A 127 4.95 -5.47 -9.55
CA TRP A 127 4.84 -6.91 -9.37
C TRP A 127 4.22 -7.57 -10.60
N HIS A 128 4.64 -8.79 -10.88
CA HIS A 128 3.91 -9.70 -11.76
C HIS A 128 2.64 -10.16 -11.05
N VAL A 129 1.55 -10.27 -11.81
CA VAL A 129 0.32 -10.88 -11.32
C VAL A 129 0.57 -12.38 -11.11
N PRO A 130 0.30 -12.94 -9.91
CA PRO A 130 0.48 -14.36 -9.65
C PRO A 130 -0.40 -15.23 -10.54
N ASN A 131 0.06 -16.44 -10.82
CA ASN A 131 -0.73 -17.42 -11.57
C ASN A 131 -2.07 -17.68 -10.88
N GLY A 132 -3.16 -17.60 -11.65
CA GLY A 132 -4.52 -17.83 -11.15
C GLY A 132 -5.18 -16.63 -10.46
N MET A 133 -4.48 -15.50 -10.29
CA MET A 133 -5.11 -14.27 -9.79
C MET A 133 -5.63 -13.41 -10.96
N ASP A 134 -6.90 -13.03 -10.92
CA ASP A 134 -7.49 -12.12 -11.91
C ASP A 134 -7.02 -10.66 -11.71
N LEU A 135 -7.11 -9.83 -12.76
CA LEU A 135 -6.68 -8.43 -12.70
C LEU A 135 -7.55 -7.57 -11.75
N VAL A 136 -8.82 -7.93 -11.58
CA VAL A 136 -9.74 -7.24 -10.66
C VAL A 136 -9.28 -7.42 -9.21
N THR A 137 -8.86 -8.61 -8.83
CA THR A 137 -8.30 -8.91 -7.50
C THR A 137 -6.94 -8.27 -7.35
N SER A 138 -6.10 -8.39 -8.37
CA SER A 138 -4.74 -7.85 -8.39
C SER A 138 -4.71 -6.34 -8.13
N ALA A 139 -5.67 -5.58 -8.69
CA ALA A 139 -5.74 -4.12 -8.54
C ALA A 139 -5.98 -3.66 -7.09
N THR A 140 -6.38 -4.55 -6.17
CA THR A 140 -6.73 -4.18 -4.78
C THR A 140 -5.56 -4.25 -3.79
N LEU A 141 -4.44 -4.85 -4.22
CA LEU A 141 -3.26 -5.12 -3.41
C LEU A 141 -2.24 -3.96 -3.29
N PRO A 142 -1.89 -3.24 -4.39
CA PRO A 142 -0.63 -2.52 -4.43
C PRO A 142 -0.44 -1.47 -3.33
N ALA A 143 -1.47 -0.64 -3.07
CA ALA A 143 -1.34 0.41 -2.05
C ALA A 143 -1.10 -0.18 -0.66
N ALA A 144 -1.80 -1.26 -0.30
CA ALA A 144 -1.65 -1.90 1.00
C ALA A 144 -0.29 -2.61 1.13
N VAL A 145 0.13 -3.36 0.10
CA VAL A 145 1.41 -4.08 0.11
C VAL A 145 2.59 -3.12 0.19
N ALA A 146 2.62 -2.07 -0.64
CA ALA A 146 3.70 -1.09 -0.63
C ALA A 146 3.78 -0.34 0.72
N THR A 147 2.63 0.09 1.24
CA THR A 147 2.55 0.82 2.51
C THR A 147 3.04 -0.04 3.68
N VAL A 148 2.64 -1.32 3.75
CA VAL A 148 3.09 -2.23 4.82
C VAL A 148 4.59 -2.44 4.79
N GLY A 149 5.20 -2.61 3.61
CA GLY A 149 6.64 -2.77 3.50
C GLY A 149 7.43 -1.61 4.10
N LEU A 150 7.11 -0.38 3.69
CA LEU A 150 7.74 0.81 4.25
C LEU A 150 7.42 0.98 5.74
N SER A 151 6.16 0.78 6.13
CA SER A 151 5.74 0.95 7.53
C SER A 151 6.51 0.03 8.46
N LEU A 152 6.64 -1.25 8.12
CA LEU A 152 7.25 -2.25 8.98
C LEU A 152 8.78 -2.19 8.95
N PHE A 153 9.39 -2.13 7.77
CA PHE A 153 10.83 -2.34 7.65
C PHE A 153 11.65 -1.05 7.70
N GLN A 154 11.10 0.06 7.18
CA GLN A 154 11.80 1.35 7.18
C GLN A 154 11.43 2.20 8.40
N HIS A 155 10.13 2.42 8.62
CA HIS A 155 9.65 3.32 9.68
C HIS A 155 9.61 2.66 11.05
N MET A 156 9.10 1.42 11.13
CA MET A 156 9.08 0.65 12.38
C MET A 156 10.43 -0.01 12.68
N GLN A 157 11.36 0.00 11.71
CA GLN A 157 12.71 -0.56 11.82
C GLN A 157 12.73 -2.05 12.17
N LEU A 158 11.73 -2.81 11.70
CA LEU A 158 11.76 -4.26 11.83
C LEU A 158 12.77 -4.84 10.84
N PRO A 159 13.48 -5.90 11.20
CA PRO A 159 14.31 -6.62 10.25
C PRO A 159 13.44 -7.24 9.16
N MET A 160 13.77 -6.96 7.90
CA MET A 160 13.13 -7.59 6.76
C MET A 160 13.56 -9.07 6.66
N PRO A 161 12.62 -10.02 6.52
CA PRO A 161 12.97 -11.43 6.29
C PRO A 161 13.81 -11.60 5.02
N SER A 162 14.79 -12.50 5.04
CA SER A 162 15.56 -12.80 3.82
C SER A 162 14.71 -13.60 2.84
N ALA A 163 14.65 -13.16 1.58
CA ALA A 163 14.01 -13.91 0.49
C ALA A 163 14.69 -15.28 0.22
N THR A 164 15.97 -15.43 0.62
CA THR A 164 16.80 -16.63 0.40
C THR A 164 16.58 -17.75 1.42
N ALA A 165 15.73 -17.55 2.43
CA ALA A 165 15.36 -18.64 3.31
C ALA A 165 14.61 -19.70 2.48
N SER A 166 15.33 -20.78 2.17
CA SER A 166 14.93 -21.91 1.34
C SER A 166 13.53 -22.42 1.68
N SER A 167 12.79 -22.82 0.65
CA SER A 167 11.47 -23.46 0.74
C SER A 167 11.48 -24.64 1.71
N ALA A 168 11.05 -24.39 2.95
CA ALA A 168 10.68 -25.43 3.91
C ALA A 168 9.72 -24.82 4.92
N SER A 169 8.44 -24.74 4.51
CA SER A 169 7.30 -24.26 5.30
C SER A 169 7.35 -22.76 5.67
N ALA A 170 6.21 -22.19 6.02
CA ALA A 170 6.08 -20.82 6.55
C ALA A 170 7.03 -20.49 7.74
N SER A 171 7.73 -21.50 8.27
CA SER A 171 8.84 -21.36 9.23
C SER A 171 10.13 -20.73 8.67
N SER A 172 10.31 -20.58 7.35
CA SER A 172 11.59 -20.05 6.81
C SER A 172 11.67 -18.52 6.83
N LEU A 173 10.55 -17.79 6.92
CA LEU A 173 10.53 -16.31 7.00
C LEU A 173 10.84 -15.78 8.41
N HIS A 174 11.19 -16.65 9.36
CA HIS A 174 11.55 -16.25 10.70
C HIS A 174 12.83 -15.40 10.69
N VAL A 175 12.71 -14.18 11.19
CA VAL A 175 13.85 -13.42 11.68
C VAL A 175 14.55 -14.29 12.72
N ALA A 176 15.83 -14.60 12.52
CA ALA A 176 16.62 -15.35 13.47
C ALA A 176 16.71 -14.56 14.79
N SER A 177 15.85 -14.87 15.75
CA SER A 177 15.94 -14.35 17.12
C SER A 177 16.13 -15.51 18.09
N SER A 178 17.27 -15.49 18.77
CA SER A 178 17.61 -16.30 19.94
C SER A 178 16.51 -16.26 21.00
N ASP A 179 16.11 -17.40 21.58
CA ASP A 179 15.46 -17.71 22.88
C ASP A 179 14.52 -16.70 23.61
N THR A 180 14.17 -15.56 23.03
CA THR A 180 13.22 -14.58 23.55
C THR A 180 11.89 -14.75 22.84
N ALA A 181 10.80 -14.83 23.59
CA ALA A 181 9.45 -14.94 23.05
C ALA A 181 9.19 -13.87 21.97
N ALA A 182 8.65 -14.27 20.81
CA ALA A 182 8.40 -13.35 19.70
C ALA A 182 7.65 -12.07 20.16
N PRO A 183 8.09 -10.87 19.72
CA PRO A 183 7.58 -9.60 20.21
C PRO A 183 6.17 -9.28 19.72
N TRP A 184 5.42 -8.56 20.55
CA TRP A 184 4.08 -8.08 20.25
C TRP A 184 4.13 -6.85 19.34
N VAL A 185 3.21 -6.78 18.38
CA VAL A 185 2.96 -5.59 17.57
C VAL A 185 1.47 -5.32 17.58
N LEU A 186 1.07 -4.10 17.90
CA LEU A 186 -0.31 -3.67 17.76
C LEU A 186 -0.54 -3.17 16.34
N VAL A 187 -1.55 -3.70 15.67
CA VAL A 187 -2.13 -3.12 14.46
C VAL A 187 -3.46 -2.49 14.83
N HIS A 188 -3.49 -1.17 15.03
CA HIS A 188 -4.73 -0.46 15.28
C HIS A 188 -5.47 -0.25 13.95
N GLY A 189 -6.71 -0.76 13.85
CA GLY A 189 -7.47 -0.73 12.59
C GLY A 189 -7.27 -1.97 11.70
N GLY A 190 -7.23 -3.17 12.28
CA GLY A 190 -7.07 -4.44 11.53
C GLY A 190 -8.19 -4.76 10.54
N GLY A 191 -9.32 -4.03 10.62
CA GLY A 191 -10.40 -4.12 9.65
C GLY A 191 -10.10 -3.44 8.30
N THR A 192 -9.12 -2.52 8.25
CA THR A 192 -8.72 -1.79 7.03
C THR A 192 -7.95 -2.69 6.06
N ALA A 193 -7.79 -2.25 4.80
CA ALA A 193 -6.98 -2.98 3.81
C ALA A 193 -5.51 -3.10 4.25
N THR A 194 -4.90 -1.98 4.65
CA THR A 194 -3.50 -1.96 5.12
C THR A 194 -3.32 -2.70 6.43
N GLY A 195 -4.23 -2.55 7.40
CA GLY A 195 -4.16 -3.27 8.68
C GLY A 195 -4.29 -4.79 8.51
N ALA A 196 -5.19 -5.24 7.63
CA ALA A 196 -5.31 -6.66 7.28
C ALA A 196 -4.05 -7.22 6.61
N MET A 197 -3.42 -6.44 5.73
CA MET A 197 -2.14 -6.83 5.12
C MET A 197 -1.01 -6.85 6.15
N ALA A 198 -0.94 -5.87 7.05
CA ALA A 198 0.08 -5.79 8.09
C ALA A 198 0.03 -6.99 9.05
N ILE A 199 -1.17 -7.44 9.44
CA ILE A 199 -1.34 -8.64 10.29
C ILE A 199 -0.68 -9.86 9.65
N GLN A 200 -0.90 -10.08 8.35
CA GLN A 200 -0.35 -11.22 7.62
C GLN A 200 1.17 -11.15 7.52
N VAL A 201 1.71 -9.99 7.12
CA VAL A 201 3.16 -9.80 6.99
C VAL A 201 3.87 -9.92 8.34
N LEU A 202 3.30 -9.37 9.41
CA LEU A 202 3.84 -9.52 10.77
C LEU A 202 3.84 -10.98 11.21
N LYS A 203 2.75 -11.71 10.96
CA LYS A 203 2.66 -13.14 11.29
C LYS A 203 3.72 -13.96 10.54
N LEU A 204 3.90 -13.71 9.25
CA LEU A 204 4.90 -14.35 8.40
C LEU A 204 6.33 -14.02 8.84
N ALA A 205 6.58 -12.77 9.28
CA ALA A 205 7.86 -12.34 9.81
C ALA A 205 8.15 -12.85 11.24
N GLY A 206 7.26 -13.65 11.83
CA GLY A 206 7.44 -14.26 13.15
C GLY A 206 7.02 -13.39 14.34
N PHE A 207 6.34 -12.26 14.11
CA PHE A 207 5.81 -11.41 15.17
C PHE A 207 4.47 -11.91 15.70
N LYS A 208 4.02 -11.36 16.84
CA LYS A 208 2.70 -11.61 17.41
C LYS A 208 1.79 -10.39 17.21
N PRO A 209 1.08 -10.29 16.07
CA PRO A 209 0.14 -9.19 15.87
C PRO A 209 -1.06 -9.33 16.82
N VAL A 210 -1.33 -8.30 17.62
CA VAL A 210 -2.63 -8.05 18.23
C VAL A 210 -3.29 -6.89 17.50
N THR A 211 -4.61 -6.83 17.46
CA THR A 211 -5.27 -5.80 16.66
C THR A 211 -6.53 -5.27 17.30
N THR A 212 -6.84 -4.00 17.02
CA THR A 212 -8.15 -3.44 17.28
C THR A 212 -8.97 -3.39 15.99
N CYS A 213 -10.23 -3.77 16.07
CA CYS A 213 -11.15 -3.72 14.94
C CYS A 213 -12.61 -3.77 15.41
N SER A 214 -13.57 -3.59 14.49
CA SER A 214 -14.97 -3.86 14.82
C SER A 214 -15.18 -5.37 15.08
N PRO A 215 -16.21 -5.77 15.85
CA PRO A 215 -16.59 -7.17 16.02
C PRO A 215 -16.80 -7.89 14.69
N SER A 216 -17.39 -7.20 13.70
CA SER A 216 -17.61 -7.74 12.34
C SER A 216 -16.32 -8.02 11.56
N SER A 217 -15.17 -7.45 11.95
CA SER A 217 -13.87 -7.71 11.32
C SER A 217 -13.02 -8.72 12.12
N SER A 218 -13.46 -9.09 13.32
CA SER A 218 -12.66 -9.87 14.27
C SER A 218 -12.29 -11.25 13.74
N GLU A 219 -13.26 -11.99 13.22
CA GLU A 219 -13.04 -13.35 12.70
C GLU A 219 -12.01 -13.36 11.55
N ARG A 220 -12.16 -12.42 10.60
CA ARG A 220 -11.20 -12.25 9.52
C ARG A 220 -9.81 -11.90 10.05
N ALA A 221 -9.71 -10.96 10.99
CA ALA A 221 -8.42 -10.56 11.56
C ALA A 221 -7.69 -11.74 12.24
N LEU A 222 -8.42 -12.57 12.99
CA LEU A 222 -7.87 -13.79 13.61
C LEU A 222 -7.41 -14.79 12.54
N ARG A 223 -8.23 -15.05 11.50
CA ARG A 223 -7.87 -15.93 10.38
C ARG A 223 -6.59 -15.47 9.68
N LEU A 224 -6.43 -14.16 9.47
CA LEU A 224 -5.26 -13.56 8.82
C LEU A 224 -3.99 -13.59 9.69
N GLY A 225 -4.08 -14.02 10.95
CA GLY A 225 -2.92 -14.26 11.82
C GLY A 225 -2.87 -13.41 13.08
N ALA A 226 -3.86 -12.56 13.35
CA ALA A 226 -3.94 -11.85 14.64
C ALA A 226 -4.07 -12.85 15.79
N VAL A 227 -3.28 -12.66 16.84
CA VAL A 227 -3.30 -13.49 18.05
C VAL A 227 -4.54 -13.16 18.89
N LYS A 228 -4.93 -11.89 18.92
CA LYS A 228 -6.09 -11.40 19.67
C LYS A 228 -6.65 -10.13 19.02
N THR A 229 -7.98 -10.01 19.06
CA THR A 229 -8.73 -8.83 18.63
C THR A 229 -9.35 -8.12 19.84
N PHE A 230 -9.48 -6.80 19.73
CA PHE A 230 -10.11 -5.93 20.71
C PHE A 230 -11.08 -4.97 20.01
N ASP A 231 -12.28 -4.74 20.58
CA ASP A 231 -13.19 -3.71 20.06
C ASP A 231 -12.64 -2.33 20.41
N TYR A 232 -12.30 -1.53 19.39
CA TYR A 232 -11.76 -0.18 19.56
C TYR A 232 -12.76 0.79 20.20
N ARG A 233 -14.04 0.45 20.22
CA ARG A 233 -15.11 1.30 20.81
C ARG A 233 -15.13 1.25 22.34
N SER A 234 -14.48 0.26 22.94
CA SER A 234 -14.31 0.21 24.39
C SER A 234 -13.37 1.32 24.84
N SER A 235 -13.78 2.10 25.84
CA SER A 235 -12.92 3.11 26.47
C SER A 235 -11.70 2.51 27.17
N GLU A 236 -11.73 1.20 27.46
CA GLU A 236 -10.63 0.48 28.10
C GLU A 236 -9.75 -0.27 27.07
N CYS A 237 -9.98 -0.08 25.76
CA CYS A 237 -9.34 -0.88 24.72
C CYS A 237 -7.81 -0.82 24.79
N GLY A 238 -7.22 0.37 24.94
CA GLY A 238 -5.77 0.53 25.06
C GLY A 238 -5.23 -0.16 26.31
N ALA A 239 -5.85 0.06 27.47
CA ALA A 239 -5.49 -0.61 28.71
C ALA A 239 -5.56 -2.14 28.62
N ALA A 240 -6.61 -2.67 28.00
CA ALA A 240 -6.80 -4.11 27.81
C ALA A 240 -5.70 -4.73 26.91
N VAL A 241 -5.30 -4.02 25.84
CA VAL A 241 -4.15 -4.46 25.01
C VAL A 241 -2.86 -4.47 25.82
N ARG A 242 -2.61 -3.42 26.60
CA ARG A 242 -1.41 -3.32 27.46
C ARG A 242 -1.37 -4.44 28.49
N GLU A 243 -2.49 -4.74 29.14
CA GLU A 243 -2.61 -5.84 30.09
C GLU A 243 -2.39 -7.20 29.43
N TYR A 244 -3.05 -7.47 28.30
CA TYR A 244 -2.90 -8.72 27.55
C TYR A 244 -1.46 -8.98 27.13
N THR A 245 -0.75 -7.92 26.69
CA THR A 245 0.66 -7.97 26.32
C THR A 245 1.61 -7.85 27.53
N ARG A 246 1.08 -7.95 28.75
CA ARG A 246 1.84 -7.90 30.02
C ARG A 246 2.73 -6.67 30.13
N ASN A 247 2.26 -5.53 29.63
CA ASN A 247 2.97 -4.24 29.63
C ASN A 247 4.30 -4.25 28.84
N THR A 248 4.45 -5.20 27.90
CA THR A 248 5.66 -5.37 27.07
C THR A 248 5.50 -4.95 25.60
N LEU A 249 4.31 -4.50 25.19
CA LEU A 249 4.10 -4.00 23.82
C LEU A 249 4.98 -2.77 23.55
N ALA A 250 5.87 -2.86 22.56
CA ALA A 250 6.78 -1.77 22.20
C ALA A 250 6.53 -1.21 20.79
N LEU A 251 5.59 -1.77 20.03
CA LEU A 251 5.38 -1.43 18.62
C LEU A 251 3.89 -1.26 18.34
N ALA A 252 3.52 -0.14 17.74
CA ALA A 252 2.15 0.13 17.29
C ALA A 252 2.15 0.70 15.86
N LEU A 253 1.42 0.06 14.96
CA LEU A 253 1.06 0.56 13.65
C LEU A 253 -0.39 1.08 13.71
N ASP A 254 -0.57 2.36 13.43
CA ASP A 254 -1.87 3.02 13.43
C ASP A 254 -2.39 3.22 12.01
N CYS A 255 -3.36 2.39 11.62
CA CYS A 255 -3.99 2.44 10.30
C CYS A 255 -5.20 3.38 10.22
N ILE A 256 -5.49 4.16 11.26
CA ILE A 256 -6.60 5.12 11.32
C ILE A 256 -6.08 6.56 11.36
N THR A 257 -5.09 6.83 12.22
CA THR A 257 -4.37 8.11 12.32
C THR A 257 -5.28 9.32 12.56
N ASP A 258 -6.09 9.25 13.61
CA ASP A 258 -6.71 10.41 14.23
C ASP A 258 -6.21 10.60 15.68
N SER A 259 -6.72 11.62 16.37
CA SER A 259 -6.28 11.88 17.76
C SER A 259 -6.68 10.77 18.73
N ALA A 260 -7.82 10.10 18.50
CA ALA A 260 -8.32 9.04 19.35
C ALA A 260 -7.55 7.72 19.11
N SER A 261 -7.22 7.41 17.85
CA SER A 261 -6.42 6.24 17.49
C SER A 261 -5.00 6.34 18.06
N MET A 262 -4.39 7.54 17.96
CA MET A 262 -3.07 7.80 18.55
C MET A 262 -3.12 7.66 20.08
N ALA A 263 -4.12 8.23 20.75
CA ALA A 263 -4.28 8.11 22.20
C ALA A 263 -4.43 6.64 22.65
N LEU A 264 -5.25 5.86 21.94
CA LEU A 264 -5.42 4.43 22.19
C LEU A 264 -4.11 3.66 21.99
N CYS A 265 -3.37 3.92 20.91
CA CYS A 265 -2.08 3.29 20.68
C CYS A 265 -1.08 3.63 21.79
N TYR A 266 -1.06 4.88 22.25
CA TYR A 266 -0.18 5.35 23.33
C TYR A 266 -0.52 4.72 24.67
N GLU A 267 -1.80 4.50 24.94
CA GLU A 267 -2.25 3.76 26.11
C GLU A 267 -1.88 2.27 26.01
N ALA A 268 -2.02 1.66 24.84
CA ALA A 268 -1.67 0.25 24.62
C ALA A 268 -0.18 -0.05 24.79
N LEU A 269 0.69 0.88 24.38
CA LEU A 269 2.15 0.73 24.51
C LEU A 269 2.56 0.56 25.98
N GLY A 270 3.46 -0.39 26.22
CA GLY A 270 4.00 -0.69 27.54
C GLY A 270 4.73 0.48 28.18
N SER A 271 4.87 0.47 29.50
CA SER A 271 5.44 1.60 30.28
C SER A 271 6.87 1.97 29.89
N ALA A 272 7.66 1.01 29.38
CA ALA A 272 9.02 1.24 28.88
C ALA A 272 9.07 2.12 27.62
N GLY A 273 7.93 2.35 26.96
CA GLY A 273 7.85 3.09 25.71
C GLY A 273 7.98 2.18 24.49
N GLY A 274 8.37 2.76 23.37
CA GLY A 274 8.39 2.03 22.11
C GLY A 274 8.31 2.94 20.90
N ARG A 275 7.81 2.40 19.79
CA ARG A 275 7.65 3.10 18.53
C ARG A 275 6.20 3.08 18.08
N TYR A 276 5.72 4.24 17.66
CA TYR A 276 4.41 4.43 17.05
C TYR A 276 4.62 4.85 15.60
N VAL A 277 4.05 4.11 14.66
CA VAL A 277 4.08 4.44 13.23
C VAL A 277 2.64 4.62 12.76
N ALA A 278 2.35 5.79 12.19
CA ALA A 278 1.05 6.09 11.60
C ALA A 278 1.08 5.98 10.08
N LEU A 279 -0.07 5.71 9.47
CA LEU A 279 -0.24 5.73 8.01
C LEU A 279 -0.47 7.14 7.44
N ASP A 280 -0.48 8.15 8.30
CA ASP A 280 -0.73 9.54 7.91
C ASP A 280 -0.03 10.52 8.86
N SER A 281 -0.01 11.81 8.50
CA SER A 281 0.46 12.84 9.42
C SER A 281 -0.50 12.97 10.60
N PHE A 282 0.04 13.10 11.81
CA PHE A 282 -0.71 13.29 13.05
C PHE A 282 -0.31 14.62 13.73
N PRO A 283 -1.21 15.23 14.53
CA PRO A 283 -0.88 16.45 15.24
C PRO A 283 0.17 16.18 16.32
N LEU A 284 1.24 16.99 16.36
CA LEU A 284 2.32 16.88 17.35
C LEU A 284 1.82 16.92 18.81
N ARG A 285 0.69 17.60 19.07
CA ARG A 285 0.07 17.66 20.41
C ARG A 285 -0.46 16.30 20.89
N GLY A 286 -0.69 15.35 19.99
CA GLY A 286 -1.05 13.97 20.34
C GLY A 286 0.11 13.15 20.91
N HIS A 287 1.36 13.61 20.74
CA HIS A 287 2.53 12.97 21.31
C HIS A 287 2.69 13.32 22.80
N THR A 288 2.14 12.48 23.67
CA THR A 288 2.06 12.74 25.13
C THR A 288 3.12 12.00 25.96
N ARG A 289 3.83 11.03 25.36
CA ARG A 289 4.80 10.17 26.05
C ARG A 289 6.20 10.28 25.44
N ARG A 290 7.14 10.91 26.15
CA ARG A 290 8.55 11.04 25.70
C ARG A 290 9.26 9.71 25.45
N SER A 291 8.81 8.62 26.07
CA SER A 291 9.36 7.28 25.88
C SER A 291 8.91 6.61 24.57
N VAL A 292 7.97 7.21 23.84
CA VAL A 292 7.48 6.70 22.55
C VAL A 292 8.12 7.51 21.43
N VAL A 293 8.69 6.86 20.42
CA VAL A 293 9.18 7.54 19.21
C VAL A 293 8.07 7.50 18.17
N PRO A 294 7.42 8.64 17.85
CA PRO A 294 6.39 8.68 16.82
C PRO A 294 7.01 8.90 15.44
N ASP A 295 6.43 8.27 14.42
CA ASP A 295 6.78 8.44 13.02
C ASP A 295 5.54 8.20 12.13
N TRP A 296 5.58 8.63 10.87
CA TRP A 296 4.53 8.33 9.90
C TRP A 296 5.10 8.05 8.51
N VAL A 297 4.41 7.18 7.78
CA VAL A 297 4.79 6.78 6.43
C VAL A 297 4.07 7.62 5.38
N CYS A 298 4.81 8.07 4.36
CA CYS A 298 4.24 8.55 3.11
C CYS A 298 4.66 7.58 2.01
N ALA A 299 3.78 6.69 1.57
CA ALA A 299 4.18 5.61 0.66
C ALA A 299 4.74 6.10 -0.70
N TYR A 300 4.49 7.35 -1.11
CA TYR A 300 5.05 7.90 -2.36
C TYR A 300 6.55 8.20 -2.29
N THR A 301 7.15 8.27 -1.10
CA THR A 301 8.61 8.42 -0.96
C THR A 301 9.37 7.21 -1.52
N GLN A 302 8.70 6.06 -1.67
CA GLN A 302 9.25 4.87 -2.33
C GLN A 302 9.74 5.14 -3.76
N PHE A 303 9.21 6.15 -4.44
CA PHE A 303 9.60 6.49 -5.81
C PHE A 303 10.96 7.22 -5.87
N GLY A 304 11.56 7.56 -4.73
CA GLY A 304 12.91 8.12 -4.62
C GLY A 304 13.01 9.62 -4.93
N GLY A 305 11.96 10.23 -5.50
CA GLY A 305 11.83 11.68 -5.66
C GLY A 305 11.18 12.36 -4.45
N PRO A 306 11.17 13.71 -4.41
CA PRO A 306 10.45 14.47 -3.41
C PRO A 306 8.93 14.35 -3.59
N VAL A 307 8.19 14.51 -2.51
CA VAL A 307 6.72 14.65 -2.50
C VAL A 307 6.41 16.14 -2.47
N ALA A 308 5.91 16.70 -3.58
CA ALA A 308 5.67 18.15 -3.73
C ALA A 308 4.23 18.57 -3.36
N TRP A 309 3.60 17.86 -2.42
CA TRP A 309 2.27 18.20 -1.91
C TRP A 309 2.31 19.38 -0.93
N ALA A 310 1.14 19.87 -0.51
CA ALA A 310 1.08 20.92 0.50
C ALA A 310 1.53 20.37 1.87
N ALA A 311 2.02 21.25 2.75
CA ALA A 311 2.37 20.88 4.11
C ALA A 311 1.17 20.25 4.85
N PRO A 312 1.37 19.21 5.67
CA PRO A 312 2.65 18.65 6.11
C PRO A 312 3.21 17.54 5.20
N TYR A 313 2.62 17.34 4.00
CA TYR A 313 2.99 16.26 3.09
C TYR A 313 4.10 16.62 2.10
N ASN A 314 4.61 17.85 2.13
CA ASN A 314 5.82 18.19 1.39
C ASN A 314 7.03 17.48 2.03
N LEU A 315 7.65 16.55 1.31
CA LEU A 315 8.78 15.77 1.80
C LEU A 315 9.93 15.82 0.81
N ASP A 316 11.14 16.00 1.32
CA ASP A 316 12.35 15.81 0.53
C ASP A 316 12.45 14.37 0.03
N ALA A 317 13.27 14.16 -1.00
CA ALA A 317 13.58 12.82 -1.48
C ALA A 317 14.13 11.96 -0.33
N ARG A 318 13.65 10.71 -0.24
CA ARG A 318 14.11 9.74 0.76
C ARG A 318 14.70 8.51 0.05
N PRO A 319 15.99 8.54 -0.32
CA PRO A 319 16.64 7.42 -0.99
C PRO A 319 16.59 6.11 -0.20
N ASP A 320 16.50 6.19 1.13
CA ASP A 320 16.45 5.02 2.01
C ASP A 320 15.10 4.31 1.89
N ASP A 321 14.01 5.06 1.76
CA ASP A 321 12.67 4.52 1.51
C ASP A 321 12.64 3.81 0.15
N ARG A 322 13.28 4.38 -0.88
CA ARG A 322 13.45 3.71 -2.19
C ARG A 322 14.19 2.38 -2.06
N ARG A 323 15.33 2.34 -1.35
CA ARG A 323 16.11 1.09 -1.17
C ARG A 323 15.34 0.04 -0.39
N CYS A 324 14.62 0.45 0.66
CA CYS A 324 13.74 -0.44 1.41
C CYS A 324 12.62 -0.98 0.51
N ALA A 325 11.99 -0.12 -0.29
CA ALA A 325 10.93 -0.52 -1.20
C ALA A 325 11.43 -1.54 -2.23
N GLU A 326 12.55 -1.31 -2.89
CA GLU A 326 13.11 -2.29 -3.85
C GLU A 326 13.35 -3.66 -3.22
N SER A 327 13.90 -3.71 -2.00
CA SER A 327 14.10 -4.97 -1.27
C SER A 327 12.78 -5.63 -0.88
N TRP A 328 11.81 -4.83 -0.42
CA TRP A 328 10.47 -5.30 -0.08
C TRP A 328 9.71 -5.83 -1.29
N TYR A 329 9.79 -5.17 -2.44
CA TYR A 329 9.08 -5.57 -3.64
C TYR A 329 9.49 -6.97 -4.11
N ALA A 330 10.78 -7.29 -4.01
CA ALA A 330 11.28 -8.64 -4.28
C ALA A 330 10.71 -9.69 -3.33
N LEU A 331 10.70 -9.41 -2.01
CA LEU A 331 10.10 -10.31 -1.02
C LEU A 331 8.58 -10.44 -1.22
N ALA A 332 7.88 -9.34 -1.44
CA ALA A 332 6.44 -9.31 -1.65
C ALA A 332 6.03 -10.07 -2.92
N GLN A 333 6.83 -10.03 -3.99
CA GLN A 333 6.60 -10.88 -5.17
C GLN A 333 6.55 -12.36 -4.78
N LYS A 334 7.52 -12.83 -3.98
CA LYS A 334 7.53 -14.22 -3.47
C LYS A 334 6.28 -14.53 -2.65
N LEU A 335 5.87 -13.63 -1.76
CA LEU A 335 4.66 -13.83 -0.94
C LEU A 335 3.38 -13.93 -1.81
N LEU A 336 3.32 -13.15 -2.89
CA LEU A 336 2.21 -13.18 -3.84
C LEU A 336 2.21 -14.47 -4.67
N ASP A 337 3.37 -14.88 -5.19
CA ASP A 337 3.53 -16.08 -6.01
C ASP A 337 3.24 -17.37 -5.22
N GLU A 338 3.62 -17.41 -3.95
CA GLU A 338 3.36 -18.53 -3.02
C GLU A 338 1.97 -18.46 -2.36
N ALA A 339 1.15 -17.46 -2.71
CA ALA A 339 -0.18 -17.22 -2.14
C ALA A 339 -0.19 -17.14 -0.60
N LEU A 340 0.87 -16.59 -0.01
CA LEU A 340 1.02 -16.44 1.44
C LEU A 340 0.29 -15.22 2.01
N ILE A 341 -0.18 -14.31 1.15
CA ILE A 341 -0.97 -13.14 1.53
C ILE A 341 -2.31 -13.11 0.79
N GLU A 342 -3.39 -12.97 1.55
CA GLU A 342 -4.77 -12.86 1.10
C GLU A 342 -5.09 -11.39 0.73
N PRO A 343 -5.65 -11.12 -0.46
CA PRO A 343 -6.18 -9.80 -0.82
C PRO A 343 -7.33 -9.38 0.08
N HIS A 344 -7.54 -8.07 0.22
CA HIS A 344 -8.68 -7.55 0.97
C HIS A 344 -10.00 -7.86 0.26
N PRO A 345 -11.14 -8.01 0.96
CA PRO A 345 -12.44 -8.09 0.31
C PRO A 345 -12.64 -6.92 -0.66
N LYS A 346 -13.32 -7.17 -1.76
CA LYS A 346 -13.48 -6.20 -2.86
C LYS A 346 -14.90 -6.14 -3.34
N GLU A 347 -15.26 -4.97 -3.87
CA GLU A 347 -16.54 -4.71 -4.51
C GLU A 347 -16.28 -4.20 -5.92
N ARG A 348 -16.60 -5.05 -6.89
CA ARG A 348 -16.50 -4.70 -8.30
C ARG A 348 -17.62 -3.73 -8.67
N ARG A 349 -17.27 -2.64 -9.33
CA ARG A 349 -18.17 -1.63 -9.86
C ARG A 349 -18.04 -1.53 -11.38
N SER A 350 -19.06 -0.98 -12.03
CA SER A 350 -19.11 -0.68 -13.46
C SER A 350 -18.98 0.83 -13.70
N GLY A 351 -18.92 1.25 -14.97
CA GLY A 351 -18.85 2.66 -15.36
C GLY A 351 -17.43 3.18 -15.66
N GLY A 352 -16.41 2.34 -15.49
CA GLY A 352 -15.02 2.65 -15.85
C GLY A 352 -14.50 3.92 -15.17
N LEU A 353 -13.64 4.68 -15.87
CA LEU A 353 -13.04 5.90 -15.35
C LEU A 353 -14.09 6.97 -14.94
N ALA A 354 -15.22 7.04 -15.63
CA ALA A 354 -16.26 8.05 -15.38
C ALA A 354 -16.93 7.89 -14.00
N ALA A 355 -16.99 6.66 -13.46
CA ALA A 355 -17.63 6.37 -12.18
C ALA A 355 -16.68 6.51 -10.97
N ILE A 356 -15.39 6.74 -11.19
CA ILE A 356 -14.39 6.78 -10.12
C ILE A 356 -14.61 7.96 -9.18
N GLY A 357 -15.00 9.13 -9.70
CA GLY A 357 -15.24 10.32 -8.88
C GLY A 357 -16.31 10.11 -7.81
N GLU A 358 -17.39 9.40 -8.16
CA GLU A 358 -18.43 9.01 -7.20
C GLU A 358 -17.89 8.02 -6.15
N GLY A 359 -17.16 6.98 -6.58
CA GLY A 359 -16.55 6.02 -5.65
C GLY A 359 -15.53 6.66 -4.70
N MET A 360 -14.77 7.66 -5.17
CA MET A 360 -13.86 8.44 -4.33
C MET A 360 -14.63 9.20 -3.24
N ASP A 361 -15.81 9.72 -3.55
CA ASP A 361 -16.66 10.43 -2.60
C ASP A 361 -17.33 9.48 -1.59
N GLU A 362 -17.77 8.29 -2.01
CA GLU A 362 -18.26 7.25 -1.09
C GLU A 362 -17.18 6.82 -0.07
N VAL A 363 -15.94 6.64 -0.55
CA VAL A 363 -14.78 6.34 0.31
C VAL A 363 -14.49 7.51 1.25
N ARG A 364 -14.45 8.74 0.74
CA ARG A 364 -14.26 9.97 1.53
C ARG A 364 -15.28 10.09 2.66
N LYS A 365 -16.56 9.76 2.39
CA LYS A 365 -17.67 9.82 3.36
C LYS A 365 -17.71 8.61 4.31
N GLY A 366 -16.77 7.67 4.21
CA GLY A 366 -16.71 6.49 5.07
C GLY A 366 -17.87 5.50 4.87
N GLN A 367 -18.49 5.52 3.69
CA GLN A 367 -19.61 4.64 3.32
C GLN A 367 -19.11 3.24 2.94
N ILE A 368 -17.85 3.13 2.52
CA ILE A 368 -17.21 1.87 2.17
C ILE A 368 -16.49 1.30 3.38
N ARG A 369 -16.95 0.13 3.86
CA ARG A 369 -16.43 -0.53 5.06
C ARG A 369 -16.00 -1.95 4.78
N GLY A 370 -14.79 -2.30 5.20
CA GLY A 370 -14.26 -3.67 5.16
C GLY A 370 -14.07 -4.26 3.77
N LYS A 371 -14.01 -3.40 2.74
CA LYS A 371 -13.81 -3.78 1.34
C LYS A 371 -13.13 -2.65 0.57
N LYS A 372 -12.49 -2.98 -0.56
CA LYS A 372 -12.02 -1.99 -1.55
C LYS A 372 -12.97 -1.89 -2.74
N LEU A 373 -13.18 -0.68 -3.25
CA LEU A 373 -13.87 -0.49 -4.53
C LEU A 373 -12.89 -0.76 -5.67
N VAL A 374 -13.35 -1.48 -6.69
CA VAL A 374 -12.53 -1.83 -7.84
C VAL A 374 -13.32 -1.69 -9.15
N TYR A 375 -12.70 -1.06 -10.14
CA TYR A 375 -13.32 -0.70 -11.42
C TYR A 375 -12.49 -1.27 -12.57
N PRO A 376 -13.02 -2.24 -13.32
CA PRO A 376 -12.49 -2.54 -14.64
C PRO A 376 -12.66 -1.32 -15.55
N ILE A 377 -11.60 -0.94 -16.24
CA ILE A 377 -11.62 0.14 -17.23
C ILE A 377 -11.30 -0.36 -18.65
N ALA A 378 -10.79 -1.59 -18.78
CA ALA A 378 -10.68 -2.33 -20.03
C ALA A 378 -11.11 -3.80 -19.78
N GLU A 379 -12.38 -4.08 -20.03
CA GLU A 379 -13.02 -5.38 -19.75
C GLU A 379 -12.39 -6.53 -20.54
N GLU A 380 -11.96 -6.26 -21.77
CA GLU A 380 -11.30 -7.24 -22.63
C GLU A 380 -9.98 -7.74 -22.05
N LEU A 381 -9.28 -6.93 -21.25
CA LEU A 381 -8.07 -7.36 -20.54
C LEU A 381 -8.41 -8.16 -19.28
N CYS A 382 -9.57 -7.92 -18.67
CA CYS A 382 -10.01 -8.63 -17.47
C CYS A 382 -10.57 -10.03 -17.77
N ALA A 383 -11.00 -10.29 -19.01
CA ALA A 383 -11.55 -11.56 -19.45
C ALA A 383 -10.49 -12.64 -19.74
N VAL A 384 -9.21 -12.26 -19.87
CA VAL A 384 -8.12 -13.18 -20.17
C VAL A 384 -7.56 -13.73 -18.86
N ALA A 385 -8.10 -14.87 -18.42
CA ALA A 385 -7.65 -15.59 -17.22
C ALA A 385 -6.34 -16.34 -17.46
#